data_AF-A0A7J9VU90-F1
#
_entry.id   AF-A0A7J9VU90-F1
#
_cell.length_a   1.000
_cell.length_b   1.000
_cell.length_c   1.000
_cell.angle_alpha   90.00
_cell.angle_beta   90.00
_cell.angle_gamma   90.00
#
_symmetry.space_group_name_H-M   'P 1'
#
loop_
_entity.id
_entity.type
_entity.pdbx_description
1 polymer ?
#
loop_
_entity_poly.entity_id
_entity_poly.type
_entity_poly.pdbx_seq_one_letter_code
_entity_poly.pdbx_strand_id
1 'polypeptide(L)'
;MCADVTEAEVGWVEARTTVAGAALADLLGRQELSELDDASLVDALGALRRQASFYEAQQLRLMRELHRRREREPRDPRDRRVLGARSQTKTELIAVLGQSAYRVGVRLDLAESLQARLPKVWQLLCAGRIDEYTAGRIDDEFSRLTDDGVVPVVERRLVERLIHDVDAYDESTSAEPLGDPAELIPVPAAQICRWRAGWSQRPSRSKPRSGSTALSRAGG
;
A
#
# COMPACT_ATOMS: atom_id res chain seq x y z
N MET A 1 -1.40 29.05 -32.54
CA MET A 1 -0.47 29.37 -31.43
C MET A 1 -0.36 28.10 -30.62
N CYS A 2 0.67 27.29 -30.87
CA CYS A 2 1.02 26.19 -29.96
C CYS A 2 1.66 26.84 -28.74
N ALA A 3 1.11 26.59 -27.56
CA ALA A 3 1.70 27.05 -26.32
C ALA A 3 3.10 26.42 -26.19
N ASP A 4 4.10 27.27 -25.98
CA ASP A 4 5.42 26.82 -25.55
C ASP A 4 5.23 26.13 -24.20
N VAL A 5 5.30 24.79 -24.21
CA VAL A 5 5.39 23.99 -22.98
C VAL A 5 6.66 24.45 -22.29
N THR A 6 6.51 25.09 -21.13
CA THR A 6 7.65 25.66 -20.42
C THR A 6 8.52 24.52 -19.86
N GLU A 7 9.84 24.71 -19.75
CA GLU A 7 10.74 23.73 -19.13
C GLU A 7 10.27 23.29 -17.72
N ALA A 8 9.48 24.13 -17.04
CA ALA A 8 8.86 23.83 -15.76
C ALA A 8 7.77 22.74 -15.85
N GLU A 9 6.98 22.70 -16.92
CA GLU A 9 5.95 21.68 -17.14
C GLU A 9 6.57 20.33 -17.50
N VAL A 10 7.63 20.32 -18.32
CA VAL A 10 8.37 19.09 -18.67
C VAL A 10 9.04 18.48 -17.43
N GLY A 11 9.64 19.31 -16.58
CA GLY A 11 10.22 18.86 -15.31
C GLY A 11 9.19 18.30 -14.32
N TRP A 12 7.95 18.82 -14.35
CA TRP A 12 6.86 18.34 -13.50
C TRP A 12 6.31 16.98 -13.96
N VAL A 13 6.15 16.78 -15.27
CA VAL A 13 5.68 15.51 -15.86
C VAL A 13 6.67 14.37 -15.63
N GLU A 14 7.97 14.61 -15.75
CA GLU A 14 8.98 13.57 -15.55
C GLU A 14 9.19 13.26 -14.06
N ALA A 15 9.20 14.28 -13.19
CA ALA A 15 9.43 14.09 -11.77
C ALA A 15 8.22 13.46 -11.04
N ARG A 16 6.99 13.76 -11.49
CA ARG A 16 5.76 13.18 -10.92
C ARG A 16 5.55 11.72 -11.28
N THR A 17 6.31 11.14 -12.21
CA THR A 17 6.17 9.74 -12.65
C THR A 17 7.33 8.85 -12.17
N THR A 18 8.51 9.42 -11.96
CA THR A 18 9.72 8.66 -11.64
C THR A 18 10.18 8.77 -10.18
N VAL A 19 9.82 9.83 -9.47
CA VAL A 19 10.39 10.15 -8.15
C VAL A 19 9.37 9.91 -7.04
N ALA A 20 9.79 9.26 -5.96
CA ALA A 20 9.09 9.21 -4.67
C ALA A 20 10.05 9.65 -3.56
N GLY A 21 9.54 9.93 -2.37
CA GLY A 21 10.36 10.31 -1.22
C GLY A 21 10.63 11.81 -1.15
N ALA A 22 11.81 12.21 -0.66
CA ALA A 22 12.06 13.61 -0.29
C ALA A 22 11.94 14.58 -1.46
N ALA A 23 12.42 14.21 -2.64
CA ALA A 23 12.35 15.04 -3.84
C ALA A 23 10.91 15.24 -4.32
N LEU A 24 10.06 14.20 -4.28
CA LEU A 24 8.64 14.36 -4.62
C LEU A 24 7.89 15.24 -3.60
N ALA A 25 8.19 15.07 -2.31
CA ALA A 25 7.60 15.93 -1.26
C ALA A 25 7.96 17.40 -1.44
N ASP A 26 9.20 17.70 -1.77
CA ASP A 26 9.68 19.07 -2.04
C ASP A 26 9.01 19.67 -3.28
N LEU A 27 8.90 18.89 -4.37
CA LEU A 27 8.19 19.33 -5.58
C LEU A 27 6.72 19.62 -5.30
N LEU A 28 6.01 18.75 -4.59
CA LEU A 28 4.61 18.95 -4.20
C LEU A 28 4.43 20.15 -3.28
N GLY A 29 5.39 20.42 -2.40
CA GLY A 29 5.35 21.55 -1.45
C GLY A 29 5.57 22.91 -2.10
N ARG A 30 6.10 22.96 -3.33
CA ARG A 30 6.36 24.20 -4.08
C ARG A 30 5.20 24.62 -5.00
N GLN A 31 4.21 23.76 -5.20
CA GLN A 31 3.09 24.05 -6.09
C GLN A 31 2.02 24.88 -5.38
N GLU A 32 1.55 25.94 -6.03
CA GLU A 32 0.40 26.71 -5.57
C GLU A 32 -0.89 26.11 -6.14
N LEU A 33 -1.73 25.52 -5.28
CA LEU A 33 -2.93 24.79 -5.72
C LEU A 33 -3.94 25.66 -6.48
N SER A 34 -3.96 26.97 -6.25
CA SER A 34 -4.80 27.93 -6.96
C SER A 34 -4.40 28.14 -8.42
N GLU A 35 -3.17 27.77 -8.79
CA GLU A 35 -2.61 27.98 -10.13
C GLU A 35 -2.67 26.71 -10.99
N LEU A 36 -3.02 25.55 -10.41
CA LEU A 36 -3.13 24.29 -11.11
C LEU A 36 -4.47 24.19 -11.84
N ASP A 37 -4.44 23.73 -13.09
CA ASP A 37 -5.64 23.31 -13.79
C ASP A 37 -6.18 21.97 -13.25
N ASP A 38 -7.40 21.60 -13.66
CA ASP A 38 -8.07 20.40 -13.16
C ASP A 38 -7.26 19.11 -13.43
N ALA A 39 -6.60 19.03 -14.59
CA ALA A 39 -5.74 17.89 -14.93
C ALA A 39 -4.53 17.81 -13.99
N SER A 40 -3.87 18.94 -13.75
CA SER A 40 -2.72 19.03 -12.84
C SER A 40 -3.11 18.76 -11.40
N LEU A 41 -4.33 19.11 -10.97
CA LEU A 41 -4.83 18.73 -9.65
C LEU A 41 -5.00 17.21 -9.49
N VAL A 42 -5.50 16.52 -10.52
CA VAL A 42 -5.59 15.05 -10.53
C VAL A 42 -4.21 14.40 -10.48
N ASP A 43 -3.27 14.93 -11.24
CA ASP A 43 -1.89 14.44 -11.23
C ASP A 43 -1.19 14.69 -9.89
N ALA A 44 -1.40 15.85 -9.27
CA ALA A 44 -0.92 16.15 -7.92
C ALA A 44 -1.49 15.18 -6.88
N LEU A 45 -2.77 14.78 -7.00
CA LEU A 45 -3.37 13.75 -6.15
C LEU A 45 -2.69 12.38 -6.34
N GLY A 46 -2.40 11.99 -7.58
CA GLY A 46 -1.66 10.76 -7.89
C GLY A 46 -0.25 10.76 -7.28
N ALA A 47 0.46 11.87 -7.40
CA ALA A 47 1.76 12.08 -6.78
C ALA A 47 1.70 12.03 -5.24
N LEU A 48 0.72 12.70 -4.62
CA LEU A 48 0.50 12.62 -3.17
C LEU A 48 0.21 11.19 -2.71
N ARG A 49 -0.56 10.42 -3.49
CA ARG A 49 -0.83 9.01 -3.20
C ARG A 49 0.44 8.19 -3.22
N ARG A 50 1.29 8.36 -4.24
CA ARG A 50 2.61 7.70 -4.32
C ARG A 50 3.49 8.07 -3.13
N GLN A 51 3.50 9.34 -2.75
CA GLN A 51 4.26 9.79 -1.59
C GLN A 51 3.77 9.17 -0.28
N ALA A 52 2.44 9.05 -0.11
CA ALA A 52 1.87 8.35 1.03
C ALA A 52 2.29 6.88 1.04
N SER A 53 2.23 6.18 -0.09
CA SER A 53 2.67 4.79 -0.22
C SER A 53 4.15 4.61 0.10
N PHE A 54 5.00 5.54 -0.33
CA PHE A 54 6.42 5.56 0.05
C PHE A 54 6.59 5.63 1.57
N TYR A 55 5.90 6.56 2.25
CA TYR A 55 6.00 6.67 3.71
C TYR A 55 5.44 5.44 4.45
N GLU A 56 4.38 4.82 3.94
CA GLU A 56 3.87 3.55 4.45
C GLU A 56 4.94 2.45 4.36
N ALA A 57 5.63 2.34 3.22
CA ALA A 57 6.73 1.40 3.04
C ALA A 57 7.88 1.64 4.04
N GLN A 58 8.24 2.91 4.26
CA GLN A 58 9.27 3.29 5.23
C GLN A 58 8.85 2.92 6.66
N GLN A 59 7.57 3.08 7.02
CA GLN A 59 7.06 2.59 8.31
C GLN A 59 7.22 1.08 8.45
N LEU A 60 6.82 0.30 7.44
CA LEU A 60 6.98 -1.16 7.45
C LEU A 60 8.44 -1.59 7.61
N ARG A 61 9.36 -0.88 6.95
CA ARG A 61 10.80 -1.11 7.07
C ARG A 61 11.30 -0.89 8.50
N LEU A 62 10.89 0.22 9.12
CA LEU A 62 11.23 0.55 10.50
C LEU A 62 10.63 -0.45 11.50
N MET A 63 9.38 -0.86 11.27
CA MET A 63 8.70 -1.88 12.08
C MET A 63 9.46 -3.22 12.04
N ARG A 64 9.84 -3.69 10.85
CA ARG A 64 10.60 -4.95 10.72
C ARG A 64 11.99 -4.85 11.34
N GLU A 65 12.67 -3.72 11.17
CA GLU A 65 13.99 -3.50 11.78
C GLU A 65 13.91 -3.47 13.31
N LEU A 66 12.92 -2.78 13.88
CA LEU A 66 12.67 -2.81 15.33
C LEU A 66 12.45 -4.24 15.80
N HIS A 67 11.60 -5.01 15.10
CA HIS A 67 11.35 -6.40 15.43
C HIS A 67 12.65 -7.22 15.43
N ARG A 68 13.45 -7.09 14.37
CA ARG A 68 14.74 -7.79 14.21
C ARG A 68 15.73 -7.47 15.33
N ARG A 69 15.77 -6.21 15.79
CA ARG A 69 16.59 -5.81 16.94
C ARG A 69 16.09 -6.45 18.22
N ARG A 70 14.77 -6.50 18.43
CA ARG A 70 14.17 -7.20 19.58
C ARG A 70 14.45 -8.70 19.53
N GLU A 71 14.45 -9.35 18.38
CA GLU A 71 14.78 -10.78 18.28
C GLU A 71 16.21 -11.10 18.74
N ARG A 72 17.17 -10.18 18.52
CA ARG A 72 18.58 -10.36 18.88
C ARG A 72 18.92 -9.97 20.32
N GLU A 73 18.02 -9.26 20.98
CA GLU A 73 18.23 -8.81 22.35
C GLU A 73 18.29 -10.03 23.29
N PRO A 74 19.39 -10.24 24.03
CA PRO A 74 19.51 -11.36 24.94
C PRO A 74 18.45 -11.24 26.04
N ARG A 75 17.74 -12.34 26.30
CA ARG A 75 16.72 -12.43 27.34
C ARG A 75 16.99 -13.61 28.24
N ASP A 76 16.76 -13.43 29.53
CA ASP A 76 16.68 -14.56 30.45
C ASP A 76 15.35 -15.29 30.21
N PRO A 77 15.35 -16.53 29.70
CA PRO A 77 14.12 -17.29 29.47
C PRO A 77 13.35 -17.60 30.76
N ARG A 78 13.96 -17.42 31.93
CA ARG A 78 13.32 -17.63 33.24
C ARG A 78 12.58 -16.38 33.73
N ASP A 79 12.89 -15.20 33.21
CA ASP A 79 12.21 -13.97 33.60
C ASP A 79 10.86 -13.84 32.88
N ARG A 80 9.80 -14.28 33.55
CA ARG A 80 8.42 -14.19 33.04
C ARG A 80 7.88 -12.77 32.92
N ARG A 81 8.59 -11.75 33.44
CA ARG A 81 8.21 -10.34 33.32
C ARG A 81 8.59 -9.76 31.95
N VAL A 82 9.53 -10.40 31.26
CA VAL A 82 10.00 -9.96 29.95
C VAL A 82 9.06 -10.47 28.87
N LEU A 83 8.45 -9.54 28.13
CA LEU A 83 7.67 -9.88 26.94
C LEU A 83 8.58 -10.50 25.88
N GLY A 84 8.09 -11.54 25.19
CA GLY A 84 8.77 -12.05 24.00
C GLY A 84 8.96 -10.95 22.94
N ALA A 85 9.99 -11.07 22.10
CA ALA A 85 10.39 -10.06 21.13
C ALA A 85 9.21 -9.49 20.31
N ARG A 86 8.33 -10.37 19.83
CA ARG A 86 7.15 -10.00 19.06
C ARG A 86 6.13 -9.21 19.88
N SER A 87 5.81 -9.66 21.10
CA SER A 87 4.89 -8.96 21.99
C SER A 87 5.43 -7.59 22.41
N GLN A 88 6.73 -7.52 22.74
CA GLN A 88 7.41 -6.26 23.04
C GLN A 88 7.35 -5.29 21.86
N THR A 89 7.71 -5.75 20.66
CA THR A 89 7.67 -4.94 19.43
C THR A 89 6.26 -4.41 19.19
N LYS A 90 5.23 -5.26 19.31
CA LYS A 90 3.83 -4.83 19.13
C LYS A 90 3.44 -3.76 20.13
N THR A 91 3.78 -3.91 21.41
CA THR A 91 3.46 -2.91 22.45
C THR A 91 4.12 -1.56 22.14
N GLU A 92 5.40 -1.55 21.77
CA GLU A 92 6.13 -0.32 21.40
C GLU A 92 5.48 0.37 20.18
N LEU A 93 5.13 -0.41 19.15
CA LEU A 93 4.50 0.11 17.93
C LEU A 93 3.06 0.58 18.13
N ILE A 94 2.27 -0.09 18.99
CA ILE A 94 0.92 0.38 19.36
C ILE A 94 1.02 1.75 20.02
N ALA A 95 1.96 1.91 20.95
CA ALA A 95 2.16 3.17 21.67
C ALA A 95 2.56 4.33 20.74
N VAL A 96 3.45 4.08 19.77
CA VAL A 96 3.93 5.11 18.83
C VAL A 96 2.94 5.42 17.72
N LEU A 97 2.29 4.40 17.14
CA LEU A 97 1.44 4.56 15.96
C LEU A 97 -0.04 4.82 16.29
N GLY A 98 -0.46 4.62 17.54
CA GLY A 98 -1.88 4.70 17.93
C GLY A 98 -2.77 3.66 17.23
N GLN A 99 -2.18 2.58 16.71
CA GLN A 99 -2.87 1.53 15.96
C GLN A 99 -3.25 0.36 16.88
N SER A 100 -4.30 -0.40 16.49
CA SER A 100 -4.68 -1.60 17.23
C SER A 100 -3.61 -2.69 17.14
N ALA A 101 -3.56 -3.55 18.17
CA ALA A 101 -2.65 -4.69 18.20
C ALA A 101 -2.84 -5.66 17.01
N TYR A 102 -4.05 -5.74 16.46
CA TYR A 102 -4.33 -6.51 15.26
C TYR A 102 -3.64 -5.89 14.03
N ARG A 103 -3.86 -4.58 13.79
CA ARG A 103 -3.28 -3.88 12.64
C ARG A 103 -1.76 -3.90 12.67
N VAL A 104 -1.15 -3.65 13.83
CA VAL A 104 0.31 -3.73 14.00
C VAL A 104 0.83 -5.15 13.72
N GLY A 105 0.09 -6.18 14.14
CA GLY A 105 0.44 -7.58 13.85
C GLY A 105 0.45 -7.88 12.36
N VAL A 106 -0.66 -7.55 11.67
CA VAL A 106 -0.79 -7.76 10.21
C VAL A 106 0.32 -7.04 9.44
N ARG A 107 0.62 -5.78 9.80
CA ARG A 107 1.67 -5.00 9.14
C ARG A 107 3.07 -5.57 9.39
N LEU A 108 3.35 -6.10 10.58
CA LEU A 108 4.61 -6.80 10.85
C LEU A 108 4.74 -8.07 10.01
N ASP A 109 3.67 -8.86 9.92
CA ASP A 109 3.65 -10.09 9.12
C ASP A 109 3.83 -9.79 7.63
N LEU A 110 3.15 -8.76 7.13
CA LEU A 110 3.33 -8.28 5.77
C LEU A 110 4.78 -7.84 5.50
N ALA A 111 5.35 -7.02 6.38
CA ALA A 111 6.73 -6.55 6.22
C ALA A 111 7.75 -7.70 6.23
N GLU A 112 7.53 -8.71 7.06
CA GLU A 112 8.36 -9.91 7.11
C GLU A 112 8.21 -10.75 5.84
N SER A 113 6.97 -11.04 5.42
CA SER A 113 6.70 -11.83 4.22
C SER A 113 7.26 -11.18 2.96
N LEU A 114 7.04 -9.87 2.77
CA LEU A 114 7.55 -9.14 1.62
C LEU A 114 9.09 -9.13 1.59
N GLN A 115 9.77 -8.91 2.71
CA GLN A 115 11.24 -8.90 2.72
C GLN A 115 11.85 -10.28 2.53
N ALA A 116 11.21 -11.35 3.01
CA ALA A 116 11.75 -12.70 2.95
C ALA A 116 11.37 -13.46 1.67
N ARG A 117 10.12 -13.31 1.20
CA ARG A 117 9.55 -14.11 0.09
C ARG A 117 9.29 -13.31 -1.18
N LEU A 118 9.00 -12.01 -1.07
CA LEU A 118 8.60 -11.17 -2.21
C LEU A 118 9.46 -9.88 -2.32
N PRO A 119 10.80 -10.03 -2.48
CA PRO A 119 11.72 -8.89 -2.44
C PRO A 119 11.51 -7.88 -3.59
N LYS A 120 10.98 -8.28 -4.74
CA LYS A 120 10.68 -7.36 -5.85
C LYS A 120 9.39 -6.59 -5.60
N VAL A 121 8.37 -7.24 -5.03
CA VAL A 121 7.15 -6.55 -4.58
C VAL A 121 7.50 -5.53 -3.48
N TRP A 122 8.39 -5.92 -2.56
CA TRP A 122 8.93 -5.00 -1.55
C TRP A 122 9.61 -3.78 -2.19
N GLN A 123 10.40 -3.96 -3.25
CA GLN A 123 11.02 -2.84 -3.97
C GLN A 123 10.00 -1.91 -4.62
N LEU A 124 8.95 -2.44 -5.25
CA LEU A 124 7.87 -1.61 -5.81
C LEU A 124 7.16 -0.79 -4.74
N LEU A 125 6.87 -1.40 -3.58
CA LEU A 125 6.27 -0.71 -2.45
C LEU A 125 7.19 0.40 -1.91
N CYS A 126 8.48 0.11 -1.73
CA CYS A 126 9.48 1.11 -1.33
C CYS A 126 9.68 2.24 -2.35
N ALA A 127 9.38 2.00 -3.62
CA ALA A 127 9.39 3.03 -4.66
C ALA A 127 8.06 3.80 -4.75
N GLY A 128 7.07 3.47 -3.92
CA GLY A 128 5.71 4.03 -3.99
C GLY A 128 4.93 3.63 -5.25
N ARG A 129 5.43 2.68 -6.05
CA ARG A 129 4.78 2.22 -7.28
C ARG A 129 3.53 1.40 -7.00
N ILE A 130 3.46 0.78 -5.83
CA ILE A 130 2.26 0.16 -5.28
C ILE A 130 2.05 0.63 -3.84
N ASP A 131 0.82 0.55 -3.36
CA ASP A 131 0.46 0.88 -1.98
C ASP A 131 0.46 -0.36 -1.05
N GLU A 132 0.39 -0.13 0.26
CA GLU A 132 0.39 -1.21 1.27
C GLU A 132 -0.77 -2.20 1.05
N TYR A 133 -1.92 -1.72 0.59
CA TYR A 133 -3.09 -2.55 0.33
C TYR A 133 -2.85 -3.52 -0.83
N THR A 134 -2.31 -3.02 -1.93
CA THR A 134 -1.96 -3.79 -3.13
C THR A 134 -0.88 -4.81 -2.79
N ALA A 135 0.17 -4.40 -2.06
CA ALA A 135 1.19 -5.32 -1.60
C ALA A 135 0.63 -6.43 -0.69
N GLY A 136 -0.29 -6.10 0.22
CA GLY A 136 -0.99 -7.07 1.05
C GLY A 136 -1.84 -8.07 0.25
N ARG A 137 -2.52 -7.61 -0.80
CA ARG A 137 -3.26 -8.51 -1.70
C ARG A 137 -2.37 -9.46 -2.48
N ILE A 138 -1.20 -8.96 -2.92
CA ILE A 138 -0.22 -9.80 -3.60
C ILE A 138 0.29 -10.85 -2.61
N ASP A 139 0.68 -10.46 -1.40
CA ASP A 139 1.13 -11.37 -0.34
C ASP A 139 0.08 -12.45 -0.02
N ASP A 140 -1.18 -12.06 0.15
CA ASP A 140 -2.31 -12.97 0.38
C ASP A 140 -2.45 -14.01 -0.75
N GLU A 141 -2.27 -13.61 -2.01
CA GLU A 141 -2.39 -14.53 -3.14
C GLU A 141 -1.17 -15.45 -3.24
N PHE A 142 0.02 -14.95 -2.96
CA PHE A 142 1.26 -15.73 -2.90
C PHE A 142 1.32 -16.68 -1.69
N SER A 143 0.58 -16.40 -0.61
CA SER A 143 0.44 -17.32 0.52
C SER A 143 -0.19 -18.66 0.13
N ARG A 144 -0.91 -18.70 -1.01
CA ARG A 144 -1.51 -19.93 -1.57
C ARG A 144 -0.54 -20.75 -2.40
N LEU A 145 0.61 -20.19 -2.77
CA LEU A 145 1.67 -20.91 -3.48
C LEU A 145 2.47 -21.71 -2.44
N THR A 146 2.28 -23.03 -2.46
CA THR A 146 2.94 -23.97 -1.53
C THR A 146 4.34 -24.37 -1.97
N ASP A 147 4.68 -24.14 -3.25
CA ASP A 147 6.02 -24.42 -3.78
C ASP A 147 6.85 -23.12 -3.80
N ASP A 148 7.80 -23.03 -2.87
CA ASP A 148 8.68 -21.86 -2.77
C ASP A 148 9.62 -21.72 -3.99
N GLY A 149 9.80 -22.77 -4.80
CA GLY A 149 10.57 -22.72 -6.04
C GLY A 149 9.88 -21.93 -7.15
N VAL A 150 8.53 -21.89 -7.17
CA VAL A 150 7.79 -21.13 -8.20
C VAL A 150 7.61 -19.65 -7.84
N VAL A 151 7.68 -19.31 -6.56
CA VAL A 151 7.45 -17.94 -6.06
C VAL A 151 8.32 -16.90 -6.78
N PRO A 152 9.65 -17.05 -6.92
CA PRO A 152 10.48 -16.05 -7.60
C PRO A 152 10.17 -15.88 -9.09
N VAL A 153 9.65 -16.93 -9.74
CA VAL A 153 9.28 -16.91 -11.17
C VAL A 153 7.97 -16.14 -11.36
N VAL A 154 6.97 -16.43 -10.54
CA VAL A 154 5.67 -15.75 -10.58
C VAL A 154 5.82 -14.29 -10.15
N GLU A 155 6.61 -14.01 -9.12
CA GLU A 155 6.88 -12.66 -8.66
C GLU A 155 7.50 -11.80 -9.77
N ARG A 156 8.50 -12.33 -10.47
CA ARG A 156 9.13 -11.62 -11.59
C ARG A 156 8.11 -11.24 -12.67
N ARG A 157 7.31 -12.21 -13.13
CA ARG A 157 6.29 -11.96 -14.17
C ARG A 157 5.22 -10.97 -13.72
N LEU A 158 4.83 -11.04 -12.44
CA LEU A 158 3.90 -10.09 -11.86
C LEU A 158 4.47 -8.67 -11.91
N VAL A 159 5.72 -8.49 -11.46
CA VAL A 159 6.38 -7.18 -11.44
C VAL A 159 6.56 -6.62 -12.85
N GLU A 160 6.98 -7.43 -13.82
CA GLU A 160 7.07 -7.02 -15.23
C GLU A 160 5.72 -6.50 -15.74
N ARG A 161 4.63 -7.22 -15.46
CA ARG A 161 3.28 -6.78 -15.83
C ARG A 161 2.85 -5.51 -15.09
N LEU A 162 3.11 -5.41 -13.79
CA LEU A 162 2.74 -4.23 -12.99
C LEU A 162 3.46 -2.96 -13.44
N ILE A 163 4.72 -3.08 -13.86
CA ILE A 163 5.47 -1.95 -14.41
C ILE A 163 4.83 -1.49 -15.71
N HIS A 164 4.52 -2.42 -16.63
CA HIS A 164 3.86 -2.09 -17.89
C HIS A 164 2.48 -1.47 -17.72
N ASP A 165 1.65 -1.97 -16.80
CA ASP A 165 0.32 -1.40 -16.56
C ASP A 165 0.39 0.02 -15.99
N VAL A 166 1.42 0.34 -15.18
CA VAL A 166 1.62 1.69 -14.63
C VAL A 166 2.12 2.66 -15.70
N ASP A 167 3.03 2.23 -16.57
CA ASP A 167 3.59 3.07 -17.63
C ASP A 167 2.59 3.27 -18.80
N ALA A 168 1.71 2.29 -19.08
CA ALA A 168 0.72 2.39 -20.15
C ALA A 168 -0.38 3.46 -19.91
N TYR A 169 -0.69 3.77 -18.65
CA TYR A 169 -1.60 4.89 -18.33
C TYR A 169 -0.99 6.25 -18.67
N ASP A 170 0.34 6.36 -18.63
CA ASP A 170 1.08 7.60 -18.86
C ASP A 170 1.08 7.97 -20.36
N GLU A 171 1.34 6.99 -21.24
CA GLU A 171 1.36 7.22 -22.69
C GLU A 171 -0.03 7.54 -23.27
N SER A 172 -1.10 6.99 -22.69
CA SER A 172 -2.48 7.20 -23.18
C SER A 172 -3.04 8.61 -22.95
N THR A 173 -2.42 9.42 -22.08
CA THR A 173 -2.88 10.77 -21.76
C THR A 173 -2.25 11.84 -22.67
N SER A 174 -1.33 11.45 -23.55
CA SER A 174 -0.51 12.38 -24.32
C SER A 174 -1.10 12.84 -25.68
N ALA A 175 -2.22 12.28 -26.17
CA ALA A 175 -2.56 12.50 -27.60
C ALA A 175 -4.01 12.31 -28.06
N GLU A 176 -5.04 12.38 -27.20
CA GLU A 176 -6.39 12.64 -27.73
C GLU A 176 -6.87 14.00 -27.23
N PRO A 177 -7.13 14.98 -28.12
CA PRO A 177 -7.88 16.15 -27.70
C PRO A 177 -9.20 15.62 -27.15
N LEU A 178 -9.50 15.91 -25.88
CA LEU A 178 -10.85 15.73 -25.36
C LEU A 178 -11.78 16.30 -26.42
N GLY A 179 -12.65 15.45 -26.97
CA GLY A 179 -13.71 15.89 -27.87
C GLY A 179 -14.48 17.06 -27.24
N ASP A 180 -15.15 17.84 -28.09
CA ASP A 180 -15.87 19.06 -27.71
C ASP A 180 -16.46 18.93 -26.29
N PRO A 181 -16.11 19.81 -25.33
CA PRO A 181 -16.61 19.71 -23.96
C PRO A 181 -18.15 19.75 -23.87
N ALA A 182 -18.85 20.13 -24.94
CA ALA A 182 -20.29 19.98 -25.09
C ALA A 182 -20.79 18.54 -25.25
N GLU A 183 -19.94 17.57 -25.61
CA GLU A 183 -20.27 16.15 -25.78
C GLU A 183 -19.96 15.28 -24.56
N LEU A 184 -19.28 15.83 -23.53
CA LEU A 184 -19.09 15.14 -22.25
C LEU A 184 -20.44 15.00 -21.54
N ILE A 185 -21.01 13.79 -21.58
CA ILE A 185 -22.25 13.46 -20.87
C ILE A 185 -22.02 13.71 -19.37
N PRO A 186 -22.76 14.64 -18.74
CA PRO A 186 -22.62 14.87 -17.30
C PRO A 186 -23.03 13.59 -16.56
N VAL A 187 -22.09 13.00 -15.82
CA VAL A 187 -22.41 11.88 -14.93
C VAL A 187 -23.34 12.44 -13.84
N PRO A 188 -24.61 12.01 -13.77
CA PRO A 188 -25.54 12.56 -12.79
C PRO A 188 -25.03 12.26 -11.38
N ALA A 189 -25.06 13.26 -10.48
CA ALA A 189 -24.60 13.10 -9.09
C ALA A 189 -25.23 11.88 -8.36
N ALA A 190 -26.44 11.47 -8.78
CA ALA A 190 -27.11 10.27 -8.30
C ALA A 190 -26.34 8.96 -8.59
N GLN A 191 -25.58 8.91 -9.67
CA GLN A 191 -24.79 7.74 -10.09
C GLN A 191 -23.51 7.60 -9.23
N ILE A 192 -22.89 8.73 -8.86
CA ILE A 192 -21.76 8.79 -7.91
C ILE A 192 -22.21 8.37 -6.49
N CYS A 193 -23.38 8.82 -6.05
CA CYS A 193 -23.94 8.42 -4.76
C CYS A 193 -24.32 6.92 -4.71
N ARG A 194 -24.77 6.34 -5.83
CA ARG A 194 -25.11 4.91 -5.93
C ARG A 194 -23.87 4.01 -5.81
N TRP A 195 -22.71 4.49 -6.26
CA TRP A 195 -21.42 3.81 -6.04
C TRP A 195 -21.00 3.82 -4.57
N ARG A 196 -21.21 4.91 -3.83
CA ARG A 196 -20.93 4.96 -2.38
C ARG A 196 -21.84 4.04 -1.56
N ALA A 197 -23.11 3.91 -1.92
CA ALA A 197 -24.06 3.06 -1.20
C ALA A 197 -23.80 1.55 -1.37
N GLY A 198 -23.21 1.12 -2.49
CA GLY A 198 -22.88 -0.30 -2.73
C GLY A 198 -21.75 -0.83 -1.85
N TRP A 199 -20.89 0.04 -1.32
CA TRP A 199 -19.74 -0.36 -0.48
C TRP A 199 -20.08 -0.53 1.00
N SER A 200 -21.12 0.13 1.51
CA SER A 200 -21.52 0.02 2.93
C SER A 200 -22.31 -1.25 3.26
N GLN A 201 -22.75 -2.02 2.25
CA GLN A 201 -23.56 -3.23 2.44
C GLN A 201 -22.79 -4.55 2.29
N ARG A 202 -21.45 -4.55 2.26
CA ARG A 202 -20.72 -5.84 2.32
C ARG A 202 -20.94 -6.49 3.70
N PRO A 203 -21.56 -7.68 3.78
CA PRO A 203 -21.75 -8.35 5.06
C PRO A 203 -20.39 -8.71 5.66
N SER A 204 -20.16 -8.26 6.89
CA SER A 204 -18.99 -8.67 7.68
C SER A 204 -19.01 -10.19 7.80
N ARG A 205 -18.02 -10.88 7.24
CA ARG A 205 -17.81 -12.32 7.47
C ARG A 205 -17.46 -12.52 8.94
N SER A 206 -18.45 -12.76 9.78
CA SER A 206 -18.26 -13.33 11.11
C SER A 206 -17.79 -14.77 10.94
N LYS A 207 -16.59 -15.08 11.48
CA LYS A 207 -16.13 -16.47 11.62
C LYS A 207 -17.12 -17.23 12.51
N PRO A 208 -17.51 -18.47 12.18
CA PRO A 208 -18.27 -19.30 13.11
C PRO A 208 -17.40 -19.58 14.33
N ARG A 209 -17.92 -19.27 15.51
CA ARG A 209 -17.38 -19.71 16.79
C ARG A 209 -17.40 -21.24 16.80
N SER A 210 -16.21 -21.86 16.84
CA SER A 210 -16.05 -23.28 17.12
C SER A 210 -16.74 -23.62 18.44
N GLY A 211 -17.72 -24.51 18.38
CA GLY A 211 -18.47 -25.00 19.53
C GLY A 211 -17.55 -25.68 20.53
N SER A 212 -17.69 -25.24 21.79
CA SER A 212 -17.17 -25.95 22.96
C SER A 212 -18.07 -27.16 23.21
N THR A 213 -17.61 -28.35 22.86
CA THR A 213 -18.26 -29.60 23.26
C THR A 213 -17.89 -29.87 24.72
N ALA A 214 -18.84 -29.61 25.62
CA ALA A 214 -18.76 -30.05 27.00
C ALA A 214 -18.78 -31.58 27.05
N LEU A 215 -17.72 -32.17 27.61
CA LEU A 215 -17.72 -33.58 28.02
C LEU A 215 -18.69 -33.76 29.19
N SER A 216 -19.79 -34.46 28.94
CA SER A 216 -20.58 -35.11 29.99
C SER A 216 -19.76 -36.22 30.63
N ARG A 217 -19.53 -36.10 31.95
CA ARG A 217 -19.16 -37.21 32.82
C ARG A 217 -20.38 -38.11 33.02
N ALA A 218 -20.24 -39.39 32.72
CA ALA A 218 -21.11 -40.46 33.22
C ALA A 218 -20.25 -41.66 33.61
N GLY A 219 -20.39 -42.10 34.87
CA GLY A 219 -20.29 -43.49 35.31
C GLY A 219 -18.91 -44.14 35.41
N GLY A 220 -18.48 -44.38 36.65
CA GLY A 220 -17.33 -45.21 37.02
C GLY A 220 -16.93 -44.96 38.47
#